data_AF-A0A7S2AFH3-F1
#
_entry.id   AF-A0A7S2AFH3-F1
#
_cell.length_a   1.000
_cell.length_b   1.000
_cell.length_c   1.000
_cell.angle_alpha   90.00
_cell.angle_beta   90.00
_cell.angle_gamma   90.00
#
_symmetry.space_group_name_H-M   'P 1'
#
loop_
_entity.id
_entity.type
_entity.pdbx_description
1 polymer ?
#
loop_
_entity_poly.entity_id
_entity_poly.type
_entity_poly.pdbx_seq_one_letter_code
_entity_poly.pdbx_strand_id
1 'polypeptide(L)'
;PTLAALRLAVAALALSPGGVCTAPPQANAAVPGLRGKNATPPEAIATSPAARHGNGTAPAARATTGSCTAEDETAMTNLGAGNAQGTLPFLLSYCGKNSWSLFGGFNTRDFEACVITNTRVTAPCASCFSHSAVYGYQNCKFDCMSSWCSRSCLRCVDPSVPAVRQCAGVAVPDATPC
;
A
#
# COMPACT_ATOMS: atom_id res chain seq x y z
N PRO A 1 67.08 -15.90 4.43
CA PRO A 1 65.72 -16.47 4.60
C PRO A 1 64.66 -15.42 4.21
N THR A 2 64.38 -15.39 2.90
CA THR A 2 63.14 -14.99 2.20
C THR A 2 62.18 -13.97 2.82
N LEU A 3 62.16 -12.77 2.20
CA LEU A 3 61.03 -11.84 2.19
C LEU A 3 59.83 -12.49 1.47
N ALA A 4 58.67 -12.56 2.13
CA ALA A 4 57.41 -12.93 1.50
C ALA A 4 56.51 -11.69 1.40
N ALA A 5 56.43 -11.13 0.19
CA ALA A 5 55.51 -10.07 -0.18
C ALA A 5 54.08 -10.62 -0.27
N LEU A 6 53.21 -10.18 0.64
CA LEU A 6 51.78 -10.48 0.61
C LEU A 6 51.12 -9.56 -0.44
N ARG A 7 50.74 -10.14 -1.58
CA ARG A 7 50.09 -9.42 -2.68
C ARG A 7 48.65 -9.05 -2.32
N LEU A 8 48.33 -7.75 -2.38
CA LEU A 8 46.96 -7.25 -2.44
C LEU A 8 46.28 -7.75 -3.73
N ALA A 9 45.17 -8.47 -3.60
CA ALA A 9 44.23 -8.68 -4.68
C ALA A 9 43.02 -7.75 -4.46
N VAL A 10 43.00 -6.62 -5.16
CA VAL A 10 41.83 -5.74 -5.27
C VAL A 10 40.94 -6.34 -6.35
N ALA A 11 39.83 -6.98 -5.96
CA ALA A 11 38.81 -7.43 -6.88
C ALA A 11 37.99 -6.24 -7.38
N ALA A 12 38.20 -5.86 -8.63
CA ALA A 12 37.37 -4.89 -9.34
C ALA A 12 36.03 -5.56 -9.73
N LEU A 13 34.94 -5.19 -9.05
CA LEU A 13 33.59 -5.52 -9.51
C LEU A 13 33.14 -4.46 -10.51
N ALA A 14 32.97 -4.90 -11.74
CA ALA A 14 32.52 -4.11 -12.88
C ALA A 14 31.09 -3.56 -12.65
N LEU A 15 30.91 -2.26 -12.86
CA LEU A 15 29.60 -1.63 -13.01
C LEU A 15 29.09 -1.87 -14.43
N SER A 16 27.94 -2.53 -14.56
CA SER A 16 27.18 -2.61 -15.81
C SER A 16 26.28 -1.37 -15.94
N PRO A 17 26.37 -0.58 -17.03
CA PRO A 17 25.39 0.45 -17.34
C PRO A 17 24.30 -0.11 -18.26
N GLY A 18 23.04 0.21 -17.98
CA GLY A 18 21.97 0.15 -18.99
C GLY A 18 20.81 -0.78 -18.67
N GLY A 19 19.75 -0.20 -18.09
CA GLY A 19 18.41 -0.76 -18.07
C GLY A 19 17.41 0.39 -18.13
N VAL A 20 17.15 0.89 -19.35
CA VAL A 20 16.13 1.91 -19.61
C VAL A 20 14.75 1.31 -19.40
N CYS A 21 14.03 1.78 -18.39
CA CYS A 21 12.61 1.50 -18.21
C CYS A 21 11.81 2.27 -19.28
N THR A 22 11.44 1.62 -20.37
CA THR A 22 10.42 2.13 -21.30
C THR A 22 9.04 1.96 -20.68
N ALA A 23 8.37 3.07 -20.36
CA ALA A 23 6.99 3.10 -19.93
C ALA A 23 6.03 2.83 -21.12
N PRO A 24 4.91 2.10 -20.92
CA PRO A 24 3.87 2.00 -21.93
C PRO A 24 3.09 3.33 -22.09
N PRO A 25 2.62 3.66 -23.30
CA PRO A 25 1.82 4.85 -23.54
C PRO A 25 0.47 4.77 -22.83
N GLN A 26 0.19 5.80 -22.01
CA GLN A 26 -1.11 6.07 -21.39
C GLN A 26 -2.12 6.40 -22.51
N ALA A 27 -3.00 5.45 -22.82
CA ALA A 27 -4.17 5.73 -23.65
C ALA A 27 -5.21 6.45 -22.78
N ASN A 28 -5.47 7.71 -23.14
CA ASN A 28 -6.51 8.55 -22.57
C ASN A 28 -7.89 7.90 -22.73
N ALA A 29 -8.53 7.53 -21.61
CA ALA A 29 -9.96 7.27 -21.57
C ALA A 29 -10.65 8.51 -20.98
N ALA A 30 -11.20 9.33 -21.86
CA ALA A 30 -12.13 10.38 -21.52
C ALA A 30 -13.34 9.78 -20.79
N VAL A 31 -13.67 10.32 -19.62
CA VAL A 31 -14.93 10.06 -18.92
C VAL A 31 -15.96 11.09 -19.37
N PRO A 32 -17.07 10.70 -20.04
CA PRO A 32 -18.19 11.59 -20.27
C PRO A 32 -18.94 11.82 -18.94
N GLY A 33 -19.13 13.08 -18.59
CA GLY A 33 -19.99 13.47 -17.47
C GLY A 33 -21.45 13.12 -17.76
N LEU A 34 -22.13 12.56 -16.76
CA LEU A 34 -23.59 12.58 -16.72
C LEU A 34 -24.05 13.25 -15.43
N ARG A 35 -24.50 14.48 -15.66
CA ARG A 35 -25.18 15.40 -14.77
C ARG A 35 -26.62 14.93 -14.59
N GLY A 36 -26.98 14.61 -13.34
CA GLY A 36 -28.29 14.76 -12.68
C GLY A 36 -29.57 14.30 -13.37
N LYS A 37 -30.46 13.66 -12.60
CA LYS A 37 -31.62 14.29 -11.94
C LYS A 37 -32.52 13.23 -11.29
N ASN A 38 -33.04 13.63 -10.14
CA ASN A 38 -34.01 12.96 -9.29
C ASN A 38 -35.29 12.58 -10.07
N ALA A 39 -35.76 11.34 -9.93
CA ALA A 39 -37.13 10.94 -10.28
C ALA A 39 -37.62 9.88 -9.29
N THR A 40 -38.74 10.23 -8.65
CA THR A 40 -39.54 9.48 -7.66
C THR A 40 -40.06 8.13 -8.19
N PRO A 41 -40.37 7.17 -7.30
CA PRO A 41 -40.90 5.86 -7.69
C PRO A 41 -42.42 5.92 -7.91
N PRO A 42 -42.93 5.08 -8.82
CA PRO A 42 -44.19 4.40 -8.56
C PRO A 42 -44.03 2.88 -8.54
N GLU A 43 -44.80 2.31 -7.64
CA GLU A 43 -45.03 0.91 -7.35
C GLU A 43 -45.72 0.16 -8.52
N ALA A 44 -45.63 -1.17 -8.48
CA ALA A 44 -46.63 -2.15 -8.93
C ALA A 44 -46.33 -3.03 -10.19
N ILE A 45 -46.03 -4.31 -9.90
CA ILE A 45 -46.50 -5.59 -10.50
C ILE A 45 -46.50 -5.79 -12.03
N ALA A 46 -45.68 -6.75 -12.50
CA ALA A 46 -46.03 -7.64 -13.62
C ALA A 46 -45.25 -8.96 -13.57
N THR A 47 -45.96 -10.03 -13.89
CA THR A 47 -45.59 -11.45 -13.78
C THR A 47 -45.09 -12.00 -15.14
N SER A 48 -43.87 -12.58 -15.17
CA SER A 48 -43.34 -13.66 -16.07
C SER A 48 -43.28 -13.47 -17.62
N PRO A 49 -42.54 -14.29 -18.42
CA PRO A 49 -41.54 -15.34 -18.14
C PRO A 49 -40.17 -15.21 -18.88
N ALA A 50 -39.28 -16.15 -18.56
CA ALA A 50 -37.96 -16.48 -19.11
C ALA A 50 -37.60 -16.07 -20.56
N ALA A 51 -36.39 -15.50 -20.72
CA ALA A 51 -35.54 -15.67 -21.89
C ALA A 51 -34.09 -15.93 -21.46
N ARG A 52 -33.55 -17.08 -21.91
CA ARG A 52 -32.21 -17.60 -21.65
C ARG A 52 -31.16 -16.78 -22.42
N HIS A 53 -30.06 -16.42 -21.77
CA HIS A 53 -28.81 -16.06 -22.44
C HIS A 53 -27.60 -16.59 -21.66
N GLY A 54 -26.78 -17.39 -22.36
CA GLY A 54 -25.34 -17.50 -22.15
C GLY A 54 -24.85 -18.24 -20.91
N ASN A 55 -24.60 -19.55 -21.07
CA ASN A 55 -23.73 -20.30 -20.17
C ASN A 55 -22.27 -19.89 -20.43
N GLY A 56 -21.74 -19.04 -19.56
CA GLY A 56 -20.34 -18.60 -19.56
C GLY A 56 -19.94 -18.29 -18.13
N THR A 57 -19.80 -19.33 -17.30
CA THR A 57 -19.29 -19.19 -15.93
C THR A 57 -17.79 -18.88 -16.00
N ALA A 58 -17.45 -17.63 -16.32
CA ALA A 58 -16.24 -17.05 -15.78
C ALA A 58 -16.34 -17.18 -14.25
N PRO A 59 -15.29 -17.62 -13.53
CA PRO A 59 -15.33 -17.60 -12.09
C PRO A 59 -15.67 -16.17 -11.68
N ALA A 60 -16.81 -16.00 -10.99
CA ALA A 60 -17.18 -14.73 -10.40
C ALA A 60 -15.98 -14.30 -9.58
N ALA A 61 -15.28 -13.24 -10.04
CA ALA A 61 -14.22 -12.63 -9.28
C ALA A 61 -14.81 -12.37 -7.90
N ARG A 62 -14.26 -13.06 -6.89
CA ARG A 62 -14.64 -12.85 -5.51
C ARG A 62 -14.46 -11.35 -5.29
N ALA A 63 -15.55 -10.63 -5.13
CA ALA A 63 -15.49 -9.19 -4.88
C ALA A 63 -14.66 -9.05 -3.60
N THR A 64 -13.41 -8.65 -3.75
CA THR A 64 -12.56 -8.30 -2.62
C THR A 64 -13.31 -7.17 -1.95
N THR A 65 -13.77 -7.40 -0.73
CA THR A 65 -14.57 -6.41 0.02
C THR A 65 -13.76 -5.19 0.45
N GLY A 66 -12.48 -5.12 0.08
CA GLY A 66 -11.59 -3.99 0.31
C GLY A 66 -10.83 -3.55 -0.95
N SER A 67 -10.01 -2.51 -0.80
CA SER A 67 -9.33 -1.79 -1.86
C SER A 67 -8.03 -2.44 -2.34
N CYS A 68 -7.51 -3.46 -1.63
CA CYS A 68 -6.34 -4.23 -2.06
C CYS A 68 -6.73 -5.44 -2.91
N THR A 69 -5.90 -5.79 -3.89
CA THR A 69 -6.03 -7.00 -4.70
C THR A 69 -5.28 -8.19 -4.07
N ALA A 70 -5.40 -9.38 -4.66
CA ALA A 70 -4.61 -10.55 -4.25
C ALA A 70 -3.11 -10.36 -4.53
N GLU A 71 -2.76 -9.62 -5.59
CA GLU A 71 -1.38 -9.25 -5.91
C GLU A 71 -0.81 -8.29 -4.86
N ASP A 72 -1.61 -7.36 -4.36
CA ASP A 72 -1.23 -6.48 -3.25
C ASP A 72 -0.95 -7.27 -1.98
N GLU A 73 -1.84 -8.22 -1.64
CA GLU A 73 -1.65 -9.13 -0.50
C GLU A 73 -0.35 -9.93 -0.62
N THR A 74 -0.05 -10.44 -1.82
CA THR A 74 1.18 -11.17 -2.11
C THR A 74 2.41 -10.27 -1.95
N ALA A 75 2.37 -9.05 -2.49
CA ALA A 75 3.45 -8.07 -2.36
C ALA A 75 3.72 -7.73 -0.90
N MET A 76 2.66 -7.46 -0.12
CA MET A 76 2.74 -7.20 1.31
C MET A 76 3.29 -8.40 2.10
N THR A 77 2.79 -9.60 1.81
CA THR A 77 3.22 -10.84 2.49
C THR A 77 4.69 -11.14 2.23
N ASN A 78 5.18 -10.89 1.02
CA ASN A 78 6.60 -11.06 0.67
C ASN A 78 7.53 -10.10 1.42
N LEU A 79 7.06 -8.90 1.78
CA LEU A 79 7.80 -7.98 2.65
C LEU A 79 7.80 -8.48 4.10
N GLY A 80 6.71 -9.11 4.51
CA GLY A 80 6.59 -9.76 5.81
C GLY A 80 6.28 -8.81 6.97
N ALA A 81 6.10 -9.43 8.13
CA ALA A 81 5.74 -8.80 9.40
C ALA A 81 7.00 -8.43 10.22
N GLY A 82 6.77 -7.78 11.35
CA GLY A 82 7.81 -7.46 12.33
C GLY A 82 8.35 -6.04 12.21
N ASN A 83 9.59 -5.83 12.68
CA ASN A 83 10.22 -4.51 12.75
C ASN A 83 11.56 -4.39 12.04
N ALA A 84 12.00 -5.44 11.34
CA ALA A 84 13.22 -5.41 10.56
C ALA A 84 13.09 -4.42 9.39
N GLN A 85 14.22 -3.90 8.93
CA GLN A 85 14.27 -3.07 7.74
C GLN A 85 13.77 -3.85 6.51
N GLY A 86 12.92 -3.21 5.70
CA GLY A 86 12.34 -3.81 4.50
C GLY A 86 11.04 -4.57 4.72
N THR A 87 10.60 -4.76 5.98
CA THR A 87 9.26 -5.31 6.25
C THR A 87 8.18 -4.29 5.89
N LEU A 88 6.94 -4.76 5.67
CA LEU A 88 5.84 -3.85 5.36
C LEU A 88 5.65 -2.79 6.47
N PRO A 89 5.59 -3.14 7.77
CA PRO A 89 5.43 -2.13 8.82
C PRO A 89 6.57 -1.11 8.88
N PHE A 90 7.80 -1.55 8.61
CA PHE A 90 8.94 -0.65 8.50
C PHE A 90 8.77 0.33 7.33
N LEU A 91 8.38 -0.15 6.15
CA LEU A 91 8.20 0.69 4.96
C LEU A 91 7.06 1.69 5.13
N LEU A 92 5.95 1.30 5.74
CA LEU A 92 4.86 2.21 6.09
C LEU A 92 5.34 3.31 7.05
N SER A 93 6.10 2.95 8.09
CA SER A 93 6.67 3.91 9.04
C SER A 93 7.72 4.83 8.41
N TYR A 94 8.55 4.28 7.53
CA TYR A 94 9.53 5.03 6.74
C TYR A 94 8.83 6.06 5.85
N CYS A 95 7.80 5.65 5.10
CA CYS A 95 7.01 6.57 4.30
C CYS A 95 6.32 7.63 5.16
N GLY A 96 5.68 7.23 6.26
CA GLY A 96 5.04 8.17 7.20
C GLY A 96 6.00 9.24 7.70
N LYS A 97 7.24 8.87 8.05
CA LYS A 97 8.28 9.80 8.49
C LYS A 97 8.71 10.81 7.40
N ASN A 98 8.69 10.40 6.13
CA ASN A 98 9.14 11.22 5.00
C ASN A 98 8.02 12.04 4.35
N SER A 99 6.79 11.93 4.86
CA SER A 99 5.61 12.56 4.26
C SER A 99 4.99 13.63 5.15
N TRP A 100 5.78 14.32 5.97
CA TRP A 100 5.29 15.46 6.73
C TRP A 100 6.34 16.57 6.85
N SER A 101 5.87 17.78 7.12
CA SER A 101 6.71 18.94 7.41
C SER A 101 6.14 19.75 8.56
N LEU A 102 6.99 20.50 9.26
CA LEU A 102 6.57 21.29 10.43
C LEU A 102 5.53 22.37 10.09
N PHE A 103 5.60 22.95 8.88
CA PHE A 103 4.70 24.03 8.46
C PHE A 103 3.58 23.56 7.52
N GLY A 104 3.71 22.38 6.90
CA GLY A 104 2.75 21.84 5.93
C GLY A 104 1.92 20.65 6.45
N GLY A 105 2.23 20.13 7.63
CA GLY A 105 1.53 18.97 8.18
C GLY A 105 1.89 17.66 7.46
N PHE A 106 1.01 16.67 7.60
CA PHE A 106 1.14 15.37 6.93
C PHE A 106 0.60 15.46 5.49
N ASN A 107 1.37 14.97 4.53
CA ASN A 107 1.03 14.88 3.12
C ASN A 107 0.69 13.43 2.75
N THR A 108 -0.60 13.15 2.65
CA THR A 108 -1.12 11.84 2.27
C THR A 108 -0.66 11.40 0.88
N ARG A 109 -0.49 12.31 -0.07
CA ARG A 109 -0.05 11.94 -1.44
C ARG A 109 1.40 11.50 -1.47
N ASP A 110 2.27 12.19 -0.74
CA ASP A 110 3.68 11.79 -0.63
C ASP A 110 3.80 10.44 0.08
N PHE A 111 2.95 10.21 1.10
CA PHE A 111 2.89 8.94 1.80
C PHE A 111 2.49 7.80 0.86
N GLU A 112 1.37 7.94 0.15
CA GLU A 112 0.88 6.93 -0.78
C GLU A 112 1.87 6.67 -1.92
N ALA A 113 2.45 7.72 -2.50
CA ALA A 113 3.47 7.59 -3.53
C ALA A 113 4.71 6.82 -3.03
N CYS A 114 5.14 7.10 -1.79
CA CYS A 114 6.22 6.36 -1.16
C CYS A 114 5.84 4.89 -0.94
N VAL A 115 4.64 4.60 -0.44
CA VAL A 115 4.16 3.22 -0.22
C VAL A 115 4.15 2.45 -1.54
N ILE A 116 3.48 2.98 -2.57
CA ILE A 116 3.42 2.36 -3.91
C ILE A 116 4.83 2.05 -4.44
N THR A 117 5.75 3.01 -4.30
CA THR A 117 7.13 2.87 -4.79
C THR A 117 7.89 1.74 -4.08
N ASN A 118 7.75 1.64 -2.76
CA ASN A 118 8.55 0.73 -1.95
C ASN A 118 7.92 -0.66 -1.78
N THR A 119 6.60 -0.78 -1.87
CA THR A 119 5.88 -2.05 -1.64
C THR A 119 5.30 -2.67 -2.90
N ARG A 120 5.20 -1.90 -3.99
CA ARG A 120 4.58 -2.31 -5.27
C ARG A 120 3.08 -2.59 -5.18
N VAL A 121 2.42 -2.18 -4.10
CA VAL A 121 0.95 -2.23 -4.03
C VAL A 121 0.31 -1.19 -4.94
N THR A 122 -0.93 -1.44 -5.31
CA THR A 122 -1.76 -0.53 -6.10
C THR A 122 -2.09 0.74 -5.31
N ALA A 123 -2.37 1.84 -6.03
CA ALA A 123 -2.81 3.09 -5.42
C ALA A 123 -4.04 2.97 -4.49
N PRO A 124 -5.14 2.27 -4.88
CA PRO A 124 -6.26 2.07 -3.96
C PRO A 124 -5.85 1.34 -2.68
N CYS A 125 -4.99 0.33 -2.76
CA CYS A 125 -4.47 -0.36 -1.58
C CYS A 125 -3.60 0.57 -0.70
N ALA A 126 -2.70 1.36 -1.31
CA ALA A 126 -1.84 2.29 -0.59
C ALA A 126 -2.64 3.30 0.26
N SER A 127 -3.78 3.77 -0.26
CA SER A 127 -4.66 4.72 0.43
C SER A 127 -5.24 4.19 1.75
N CYS A 128 -5.35 2.86 1.91
CA CYS A 128 -5.80 2.26 3.16
C CYS A 128 -4.84 2.51 4.33
N PHE A 129 -3.53 2.62 4.05
CA PHE A 129 -2.52 2.86 5.08
C PHE A 129 -2.42 4.33 5.48
N SER A 130 -2.91 5.24 4.62
CA SER A 130 -2.89 6.68 4.86
C SER A 130 -3.67 7.06 6.11
N HIS A 131 -4.78 6.36 6.41
CA HIS A 131 -5.58 6.63 7.60
C HIS A 131 -4.78 6.42 8.89
N SER A 132 -4.04 5.31 8.99
CA SER A 132 -3.17 5.04 10.15
C SER A 132 -1.98 6.01 10.21
N ALA A 133 -1.41 6.38 9.05
CA ALA A 133 -0.30 7.33 9.01
C ALA A 133 -0.72 8.74 9.47
N VAL A 134 -1.88 9.23 9.02
CA VAL A 134 -2.47 10.49 9.48
C VAL A 134 -2.81 10.42 10.97
N TYR A 135 -3.41 9.32 11.42
CA TYR A 135 -3.70 9.11 12.84
C TYR A 135 -2.43 9.14 13.70
N GLY A 136 -1.38 8.43 13.28
CA GLY A 136 -0.09 8.40 13.97
C GLY A 136 0.56 9.78 14.03
N TYR A 137 0.49 10.55 12.95
CA TYR A 137 0.98 11.93 12.92
C TYR A 137 0.21 12.85 13.89
N GLN A 138 -1.12 12.74 13.93
CA GLN A 138 -1.97 13.63 14.73
C GLN A 138 -1.99 13.26 16.23
N ASN A 139 -1.93 11.98 16.56
CA ASN A 139 -2.23 11.48 17.91
C ASN A 139 -1.01 10.86 18.61
N CYS A 140 -0.08 10.28 17.84
CA CYS A 140 0.99 9.42 18.38
C CYS A 140 2.40 9.99 18.18
N LYS A 141 2.51 11.24 17.75
CA LYS A 141 3.79 11.87 17.42
C LYS A 141 4.83 11.73 18.53
N PHE A 142 4.43 11.91 19.78
CA PHE A 142 5.35 11.84 20.93
C PHE A 142 5.72 10.39 21.29
N ASP A 143 4.74 9.48 21.28
CA ASP A 143 5.00 8.05 21.52
C ASP A 143 5.90 7.41 20.46
N CYS A 144 5.81 7.90 19.22
CA CYS A 144 6.57 7.40 18.07
C CYS A 144 7.88 8.16 17.81
N MET A 145 8.18 9.23 18.54
CA MET A 145 9.33 10.10 18.27
C MET A 145 10.67 9.37 18.44
N SER A 146 10.78 8.51 19.45
CA SER A 146 12.02 7.78 19.76
C SER A 146 12.21 6.57 18.83
N SER A 147 11.14 5.82 18.58
CA SER A 147 11.13 4.70 17.65
C SER A 147 9.71 4.39 17.21
N TRP A 148 9.55 4.16 15.91
CA TRP A 148 8.27 3.77 15.30
C TRP A 148 7.78 2.40 15.80
N CYS A 149 8.70 1.51 16.18
CA CYS A 149 8.38 0.16 16.66
C CYS A 149 8.35 0.08 18.19
N SER A 150 8.46 1.20 18.92
CA SER A 150 8.38 1.16 20.38
C SER A 150 7.02 0.65 20.83
N ARG A 151 6.96 -0.03 21.99
CA ARG A 151 5.67 -0.47 22.56
C ARG A 151 4.68 0.67 22.74
N SER A 152 5.16 1.86 23.13
CA SER A 152 4.32 3.05 23.30
C SER A 152 3.73 3.51 21.96
N CYS A 153 4.57 3.59 20.91
CA CYS A 153 4.10 3.95 19.58
C CYS A 153 3.08 2.96 19.04
N LEU A 154 3.40 1.66 19.08
CA LEU A 154 2.52 0.61 18.57
C LEU A 154 1.18 0.57 19.31
N ARG A 155 1.19 0.73 20.65
CA ARG A 155 -0.05 0.86 21.44
C ARG A 155 -0.84 2.11 21.08
N CYS A 156 -0.17 3.22 20.79
CA CYS A 156 -0.86 4.44 20.42
C CYS A 156 -1.56 4.29 19.07
N VAL A 157 -0.92 3.68 18.06
CA VAL A 157 -1.51 3.53 16.71
C VAL A 157 -2.50 2.38 16.58
N ASP A 158 -2.51 1.43 17.52
CA ASP A 158 -3.39 0.24 17.55
C ASP A 158 -4.88 0.55 17.23
N PRO A 159 -5.50 1.62 17.75
CA PRO A 159 -6.89 1.95 17.44
C PRO A 159 -7.16 2.24 15.95
N SER A 160 -6.13 2.56 15.17
CA SER A 160 -6.25 2.81 13.72
C SER A 160 -6.21 1.53 12.87
N VAL A 161 -5.68 0.43 13.41
CA VAL A 161 -5.43 -0.83 12.68
C VAL A 161 -6.72 -1.48 12.13
N PRO A 162 -7.85 -1.54 12.87
CA PRO A 162 -9.07 -2.13 12.34
C PRO A 162 -9.57 -1.47 11.06
N ALA A 163 -9.49 -0.14 10.98
CA ALA A 163 -9.90 0.62 9.80
C ALA A 163 -8.99 0.32 8.59
N VAL A 164 -7.68 0.19 8.81
CA VAL A 164 -6.73 -0.21 7.76
C VAL A 164 -7.07 -1.60 7.23
N ARG A 165 -7.27 -2.58 8.11
CA ARG A 165 -7.57 -3.97 7.71
C ARG A 165 -8.91 -4.08 6.99
N GLN A 166 -9.92 -3.36 7.46
CA GLN A 166 -11.22 -3.30 6.80
C GLN A 166 -11.10 -2.68 5.40
N CYS A 167 -10.36 -1.57 5.27
CA CYS A 167 -10.11 -0.94 3.97
C CYS A 167 -9.34 -1.88 3.04
N ALA A 168 -8.28 -2.51 3.53
CA ALA A 168 -7.45 -3.40 2.72
C ALA A 168 -8.25 -4.61 2.21
N GLY A 169 -9.08 -5.23 3.07
CA GLY A 169 -9.88 -6.39 2.72
C GLY A 169 -9.07 -7.67 2.47
N VAL A 170 -7.79 -7.66 2.86
CA VAL A 170 -6.81 -8.76 2.74
C VAL A 170 -5.99 -8.86 4.03
N ALA A 171 -5.18 -9.91 4.18
CA ALA A 171 -4.25 -9.98 5.30
C ALA A 171 -3.14 -8.92 5.17
N VAL A 172 -2.92 -8.17 6.26
CA VAL A 172 -1.86 -7.15 6.34
C VAL A 172 -0.83 -7.62 7.38
N PRO A 173 0.46 -7.75 7.02
CA PRO A 173 1.53 -8.07 7.95
C PRO A 173 1.61 -7.09 9.13
N ASP A 174 1.70 -7.64 10.35
CA ASP A 174 1.69 -6.85 11.58
C ASP A 174 3.07 -6.36 12.01
N ALA A 175 3.11 -5.20 12.66
CA ALA A 175 4.29 -4.71 13.35
C ALA A 175 4.54 -5.51 14.65
N THR A 176 5.81 -5.63 15.05
CA THR A 176 6.18 -6.15 16.37
C THR A 176 7.03 -5.13 17.14
N PRO A 177 6.96 -5.09 18.48
CA PRO A 177 7.81 -4.22 19.27
C PRO A 177 9.29 -4.45 19.01
N CYS A 178 10.03 -3.36 18.89
CA CYS A 178 11.44 -3.31 19.29
C CYS A 178 11.51 -2.88 20.79
#